data_AF-A0A8S2WVZ6-F1
#
_entry.id   AF-A0A8S2WVZ6-F1
#
_cell.length_a   1.000
_cell.length_b   1.000
_cell.length_c   1.000
_cell.angle_alpha   90.00
_cell.angle_beta   90.00
_cell.angle_gamma   90.00
#
_symmetry.space_group_name_H-M   'P 1'
#
loop_
_entity.id
_entity.type
_entity.pdbx_description
1 polymer ?
#
loop_
_entity_poly.entity_id
_entity_poly.type
_entity_poly.pdbx_seq_one_letter_code
_entity_poly.pdbx_strand_id
1 'polypeptide(L)'
;ADIIMRFKDLGIVIEPHEIILRHVVPNNVYRQTIHVKNVGSKSKRIKLFRPASKDFALTCQNPEHPVPPGLEVTGVLEYTAKSSQEIRDSIVVDIDGQELPIAISSFPARPEITVDESIDFGIHVADNKTVYKKIIVRNTGAVSVPYKIEYKGEHAIGFTPQTAVVEHDGFVEVE
;
A
#
# COMPACT_ATOMS: atom_id res chain seq x y z
N ALA A 1 -8.95 -15.98 -6.54
CA ALA A 1 -10.19 -16.72 -6.27
C ALA A 1 -9.94 -18.03 -5.50
N ASP A 2 -8.82 -18.72 -5.72
CA ASP A 2 -8.61 -20.10 -5.22
C ASP A 2 -8.36 -20.25 -3.72
N ILE A 3 -7.70 -19.29 -3.05
CA ILE A 3 -7.31 -19.45 -1.63
C ILE A 3 -8.52 -19.38 -0.68
N ILE A 4 -9.47 -18.46 -0.93
CA ILE A 4 -10.70 -18.34 -0.14
C ILE A 4 -11.57 -19.60 -0.30
N MET A 5 -11.60 -20.19 -1.50
CA MET A 5 -12.30 -21.45 -1.72
C MET A 5 -11.65 -22.61 -0.96
N ARG A 6 -10.30 -22.69 -0.96
CA ARG A 6 -9.56 -23.70 -0.18
C ARG A 6 -9.82 -23.60 1.33
N PHE A 7 -9.95 -22.39 1.89
CA PHE A 7 -10.29 -22.23 3.30
C PHE A 7 -11.70 -22.75 3.62
N LYS A 8 -12.67 -22.46 2.75
CA LYS A 8 -14.05 -22.97 2.90
C LYS A 8 -14.11 -24.50 2.85
N ASP A 9 -13.38 -25.12 1.93
CA ASP A 9 -13.32 -26.60 1.82
C ASP A 9 -12.73 -27.24 3.08
N LEU A 10 -11.78 -26.55 3.71
CA LEU A 10 -11.17 -26.97 4.96
C LEU A 10 -12.00 -26.60 6.20
N GLY A 11 -13.14 -25.92 6.06
CA GLY A 11 -13.94 -25.45 7.20
C GLY A 11 -13.18 -24.46 8.08
N ILE A 12 -12.32 -23.63 7.49
CA ILE A 12 -11.58 -22.56 8.16
C ILE A 12 -11.99 -21.21 7.58
N VAL A 13 -12.04 -20.19 8.42
CA VAL A 13 -12.14 -18.79 8.02
C VAL A 13 -10.90 -18.06 8.50
N ILE A 14 -10.25 -17.33 7.60
CA ILE A 14 -9.07 -16.51 7.90
C ILE A 14 -9.40 -15.05 7.63
N GLU A 15 -9.22 -14.21 8.66
CA GLU A 15 -9.49 -12.77 8.58
C GLU A 15 -8.30 -11.96 9.14
N PRO A 16 -7.68 -11.06 8.36
CA PRO A 16 -7.88 -10.87 6.93
C PRO A 16 -7.23 -11.99 6.10
N HIS A 17 -7.73 -12.21 4.88
CA HIS A 17 -7.18 -13.22 3.94
C HIS A 17 -5.92 -12.75 3.21
N GLU A 18 -5.70 -11.44 3.18
CA GLU A 18 -4.48 -10.77 2.71
C GLU A 18 -4.20 -9.55 3.59
N ILE A 19 -2.94 -9.22 3.79
CA ILE A 19 -2.51 -8.08 4.60
C ILE A 19 -1.87 -7.07 3.66
N ILE A 20 -2.50 -5.90 3.53
CA ILE A 20 -1.99 -4.81 2.70
C ILE A 20 -1.75 -3.59 3.59
N LEU A 21 -0.47 -3.26 3.79
CA LEU A 21 -0.03 -2.07 4.51
C LEU A 21 0.27 -0.97 3.48
N ARG A 22 -0.54 0.08 3.44
CA ARG A 22 -0.35 1.22 2.52
C ARG A 22 0.24 2.42 3.24
N HIS A 23 0.91 3.27 2.46
CA HIS A 23 1.46 4.53 2.94
C HIS A 23 2.37 4.37 4.16
N VAL A 24 3.19 3.31 4.08
CA VAL A 24 4.12 2.97 5.15
C VAL A 24 5.24 4.01 5.19
N VAL A 25 5.48 4.55 6.39
CA VAL A 25 6.53 5.53 6.66
C VAL A 25 7.68 4.83 7.39
N PRO A 26 8.95 5.02 6.98
CA PRO A 26 10.09 4.45 7.68
C PRO A 26 10.12 4.79 9.17
N ASN A 27 10.60 3.85 9.97
CA ASN A 27 10.68 3.87 11.43
C ASN A 27 9.34 3.83 12.18
N ASN A 28 8.21 3.70 11.47
CA ASN A 28 6.92 3.43 12.10
C ASN A 28 6.67 1.93 12.25
N VAL A 29 5.84 1.59 13.24
CA VAL A 29 5.39 0.23 13.52
C VAL A 29 3.91 0.11 13.18
N TYR A 30 3.58 -0.89 12.37
CA TYR A 30 2.23 -1.20 11.93
C TYR A 30 1.80 -2.52 12.55
N ARG A 31 0.56 -2.62 13.01
CA ARG A 31 0.02 -3.82 13.66
C ARG A 31 -1.22 -4.31 12.94
N GLN A 32 -1.28 -5.61 12.68
CA GLN A 32 -2.44 -6.27 12.11
C GLN A 32 -2.74 -7.54 12.89
N THR A 33 -3.98 -7.68 13.37
CA THR A 33 -4.45 -8.92 13.97
C THR A 33 -4.97 -9.85 12.89
N ILE A 34 -4.59 -11.13 12.96
CA ILE A 34 -5.07 -12.22 12.14
C ILE A 34 -5.88 -13.16 13.02
N HIS A 35 -7.05 -13.56 12.53
CA HIS A 35 -7.95 -14.52 13.13
C HIS A 35 -8.05 -15.75 12.21
N VAL A 36 -7.80 -16.93 12.75
CA VAL A 36 -7.97 -18.21 12.06
C VAL A 36 -9.01 -19.02 12.81
N LYS A 37 -10.25 -19.01 12.33
CA LYS A 37 -11.40 -19.61 12.98
C LYS A 37 -11.74 -20.97 12.39
N ASN A 38 -11.95 -21.96 13.25
CA ASN A 38 -12.52 -23.24 12.86
C ASN A 38 -14.03 -23.13 12.77
N VAL A 39 -14.58 -23.18 11.55
CA VAL A 39 -16.02 -23.18 11.27
C VAL A 39 -16.53 -24.55 10.80
N GLY A 40 -15.65 -25.55 10.75
CA GLY A 40 -15.99 -26.91 10.38
C GLY A 40 -16.67 -27.67 11.52
N SER A 41 -16.95 -28.96 11.30
CA SER A 41 -17.62 -29.83 12.27
C SER A 41 -16.67 -30.66 13.16
N LYS A 42 -15.36 -30.56 12.93
CA LYS A 42 -14.32 -31.33 13.64
C LYS A 42 -13.25 -30.40 14.20
N SER A 43 -12.60 -30.81 15.28
CA SER A 43 -11.42 -30.10 15.79
C SER A 43 -10.26 -30.17 14.81
N LYS A 44 -9.49 -29.09 14.69
CA LYS A 44 -8.40 -28.94 13.69
C LYS A 44 -7.12 -28.49 14.36
N ARG A 45 -5.97 -29.05 13.98
CA ARG A 45 -4.68 -28.52 14.40
C ARG A 45 -4.38 -27.29 13.54
N ILE A 46 -4.29 -26.13 14.18
CA ILE A 46 -4.03 -24.85 13.52
C ILE A 46 -2.75 -24.28 14.11
N LYS A 47 -1.77 -23.96 13.26
CA LYS A 47 -0.53 -23.29 13.65
C LYS A 47 -0.21 -22.13 12.73
N LEU A 48 0.19 -21.02 13.32
CA LEU A 48 0.67 -19.83 12.64
C LEU A 48 2.21 -19.80 12.68
N PHE A 49 2.82 -19.56 11.53
CA PHE A 49 4.26 -19.42 11.39
C PHE A 49 4.62 -18.01 10.92
N ARG A 50 5.67 -17.46 11.53
CA ARG A 50 6.17 -16.12 11.23
C ARG A 50 6.62 -15.99 9.76
N PRO A 51 6.53 -14.78 9.18
CA PRO A 51 7.08 -14.50 7.86
C PRO A 51 8.60 -14.71 7.77
N ALA A 52 9.12 -14.80 6.55
CA ALA A 52 10.54 -15.05 6.33
C ALA A 52 11.42 -13.81 6.60
N SER A 53 10.89 -12.63 6.30
CA SER A 53 11.59 -11.36 6.52
C SER A 53 11.69 -11.02 8.00
N LYS A 54 12.84 -10.45 8.37
CA LYS A 54 13.12 -9.95 9.73
C LYS A 54 12.44 -8.61 10.04
N ASP A 55 11.72 -8.05 9.08
CA ASP A 55 10.97 -6.79 9.25
C ASP A 55 9.58 -7.03 9.84
N PHE A 56 9.12 -8.28 9.78
CA PHE A 56 7.88 -8.73 10.38
C PHE A 56 8.14 -9.56 11.64
N ALA A 57 7.40 -9.27 12.70
CA ALA A 57 7.30 -10.08 13.89
C ALA A 57 5.87 -10.61 14.00
N LEU A 58 5.71 -11.91 14.28
CA LEU A 58 4.41 -12.51 14.52
C LEU A 58 4.37 -12.99 15.97
N THR A 59 3.47 -12.43 16.76
CA THR A 59 3.18 -12.89 18.11
C THR A 59 1.88 -13.68 18.09
N CYS A 60 1.96 -14.98 18.31
CA CYS A 60 0.80 -15.87 18.36
C CYS A 60 1.02 -16.94 19.42
N GLN A 61 -0.06 -17.36 20.08
CA GLN A 61 -0.05 -18.53 20.96
C GLN A 61 -0.60 -19.71 20.17
N ASN A 62 0.30 -20.50 19.59
CA ASN A 62 -0.10 -21.71 18.87
C ASN A 62 -0.64 -22.74 19.87
N PRO A 63 -1.87 -23.24 19.68
CA PRO A 63 -2.48 -24.18 20.60
C PRO A 63 -1.75 -25.54 20.56
N GLU A 64 -1.54 -26.13 21.73
CA GLU A 64 -0.95 -27.48 21.85
C GLU A 64 -1.93 -28.57 21.40
N HIS A 65 -3.22 -28.30 21.52
CA HIS A 65 -4.31 -29.22 21.19
C HIS A 65 -5.10 -28.75 19.96
N PRO A 66 -5.78 -29.68 19.25
CA PRO A 66 -6.66 -29.32 18.15
C PRO A 66 -7.75 -28.32 18.59
N VAL A 67 -7.95 -27.28 17.79
CA VAL A 67 -8.92 -26.20 18.00
C VAL A 67 -10.33 -26.72 17.70
N PRO A 68 -11.26 -26.72 18.67
CA PRO A 68 -12.65 -27.11 18.47
C PRO A 68 -13.39 -26.26 17.43
N PRO A 69 -14.46 -26.80 16.81
CA PRO A 69 -15.43 -26.01 16.05
C PRO A 69 -15.91 -24.78 16.81
N GLY A 70 -15.99 -23.64 16.13
CA GLY A 70 -16.45 -22.36 16.68
C GLY A 70 -15.37 -21.52 17.34
N LEU A 71 -14.20 -22.08 17.65
CA LEU A 71 -13.07 -21.37 18.24
C LEU A 71 -12.05 -20.91 17.19
N GLU A 72 -11.18 -19.98 17.59
CA GLU A 72 -10.18 -19.37 16.72
C GLU A 72 -8.80 -19.30 17.37
N VAL A 73 -7.78 -19.19 16.51
CA VAL A 73 -6.42 -18.86 16.88
C VAL A 73 -6.13 -17.45 16.38
N THR A 74 -5.56 -16.63 17.25
CA THR A 74 -5.24 -15.24 16.93
C THR A 74 -3.72 -15.04 16.89
N GLY A 75 -3.26 -14.27 15.91
CA GLY A 75 -1.88 -13.80 15.82
C GLY A 75 -1.84 -12.30 15.59
N VAL A 76 -0.86 -11.61 16.18
CA VAL A 76 -0.60 -10.19 15.94
C VAL A 76 0.67 -10.07 15.12
N LEU A 77 0.53 -9.62 13.87
CA LEU A 77 1.63 -9.24 13.01
C LEU A 77 2.04 -7.81 13.32
N GLU A 78 3.30 -7.61 13.67
CA GLU A 78 3.94 -6.31 13.75
C GLU A 78 4.90 -6.15 12.57
N TYR A 79 4.85 -5.02 11.91
CA TYR A 79 5.76 -4.66 10.83
C TYR A 79 6.49 -3.37 11.19
N THR A 80 7.82 -3.44 11.23
CA THR A 80 8.67 -2.25 11.40
C THR A 80 9.24 -1.86 10.04
N ALA A 81 8.79 -0.72 9.52
CA ALA A 81 9.23 -0.23 8.23
C ALA A 81 10.67 0.30 8.30
N LYS A 82 11.66 -0.43 7.79
CA LYS A 82 13.06 -0.01 7.85
C LYS A 82 13.47 0.94 6.71
N SER A 83 12.77 0.88 5.59
CA SER A 83 13.10 1.66 4.38
C SER A 83 11.84 1.97 3.56
N SER A 84 11.96 2.92 2.63
CA SER A 84 10.89 3.29 1.68
C SER A 84 10.81 2.33 0.49
N GLN A 85 10.93 1.03 0.74
CA GLN A 85 10.83 -0.02 -0.29
C GLN A 85 9.56 -0.83 -0.12
N GLU A 86 9.04 -1.31 -1.25
CA GLU A 86 7.95 -2.27 -1.24
C GLU A 86 8.48 -3.62 -0.74
N ILE A 87 7.74 -4.26 0.17
CA ILE A 87 8.09 -5.58 0.70
C ILE A 87 6.90 -6.50 0.52
N ARG A 88 7.16 -7.72 0.05
CA ARG A 88 6.18 -8.81 -0.04
C ARG A 88 6.68 -10.01 0.74
N ASP A 89 5.80 -10.59 1.53
CA ASP A 89 6.08 -11.78 2.34
C ASP A 89 4.77 -12.55 2.60
N SER A 90 4.79 -13.57 3.43
CA SER A 90 3.58 -14.28 3.83
C SER A 90 3.68 -14.90 5.22
N ILE A 91 2.56 -14.94 5.93
CA ILE A 91 2.38 -15.81 7.11
C ILE A 91 1.96 -17.18 6.59
N VAL A 92 2.56 -18.26 7.10
CA VAL A 92 2.11 -19.61 6.77
C VAL A 92 1.17 -20.10 7.87
N VAL A 93 -0.02 -20.54 7.48
CA VAL A 93 -0.98 -21.21 8.35
C VAL A 93 -1.00 -22.68 8.02
N ASP A 94 -0.60 -23.52 8.97
CA ASP A 94 -0.74 -24.97 8.87
C ASP A 94 -2.07 -25.42 9.47
N ILE A 95 -2.86 -26.13 8.67
CA ILE A 95 -4.14 -26.72 9.07
C ILE A 95 -4.05 -28.22 8.81
N ASP A 96 -3.96 -29.00 9.88
CA ASP A 96 -3.87 -30.47 9.83
C ASP A 96 -2.74 -31.00 8.92
N GLY A 97 -1.64 -30.27 8.75
CA GLY A 97 -0.52 -30.62 7.87
C GLY A 97 -0.58 -29.98 6.47
N GLN A 98 -1.62 -29.20 6.18
CA GLN A 98 -1.74 -28.43 4.95
C GLN A 98 -1.35 -26.97 5.19
N GLU A 99 -0.28 -26.53 4.54
CA GLU A 99 0.20 -25.15 4.59
C GLU A 99 -0.57 -24.24 3.61
N LEU A 100 -1.03 -23.10 4.13
CA LEU A 100 -1.71 -22.07 3.35
C LEU A 100 -1.09 -20.69 3.66
N PRO A 101 -0.65 -19.95 2.64
CA PRO A 101 -0.06 -18.63 2.84
C PRO A 101 -1.15 -17.55 2.97
N ILE A 102 -0.94 -16.63 3.92
CA ILE A 102 -1.60 -15.32 3.97
C ILE A 102 -0.60 -14.31 3.43
N ALA A 103 -0.89 -13.73 2.27
CA ALA A 103 0.01 -12.77 1.62
C ALA A 103 0.10 -11.47 2.42
N ILE A 104 1.31 -10.93 2.53
CA ILE A 104 1.61 -9.61 3.11
C ILE A 104 2.23 -8.75 2.01
N SER A 105 1.70 -7.55 1.81
CA SER A 105 2.26 -6.53 0.93
C SER A 105 2.35 -5.21 1.67
N SER A 106 3.55 -4.62 1.70
CA SER A 106 3.83 -3.30 2.27
C SER A 106 4.22 -2.33 1.16
N PHE A 107 3.49 -1.23 1.05
CA PHE A 107 3.74 -0.16 0.10
C PHE A 107 4.17 1.10 0.84
N PRO A 108 5.38 1.63 0.58
CA PRO A 108 5.83 2.85 1.20
C PRO A 108 4.96 4.04 0.76
N ALA A 109 4.86 5.05 1.61
CA ALA A 109 4.28 6.32 1.22
C ALA A 109 5.13 6.94 0.10
N ARG A 110 4.49 7.30 -1.01
CA ARG A 110 5.16 7.89 -2.18
C ARG A 110 4.35 9.08 -2.70
N PRO A 111 5.02 10.11 -3.25
CA PRO A 111 4.34 11.13 -4.04
C PRO A 111 3.97 10.57 -5.42
N GLU A 112 2.94 11.15 -6.02
CA GLU A 112 2.52 10.83 -7.39
C GLU A 112 2.08 12.13 -8.06
N ILE A 113 2.97 12.70 -8.88
CA ILE A 113 2.73 13.99 -9.53
C ILE A 113 2.15 13.79 -10.93
N THR A 114 1.07 14.52 -11.21
CA THR A 114 0.47 14.61 -12.54
C THR A 114 0.38 16.08 -12.97
N VAL A 115 0.53 16.32 -14.27
CA VAL A 115 0.46 17.63 -14.91
C VAL A 115 -0.31 17.47 -16.21
N ASP A 116 -0.96 18.54 -16.69
CA ASP A 116 -1.64 18.53 -17.98
C ASP A 116 -0.64 18.22 -19.12
N GLU A 117 -0.96 17.21 -19.95
CA GLU A 117 -0.05 16.68 -20.97
C GLU A 117 0.20 17.65 -22.14
N SER A 118 -0.76 18.54 -22.40
CA SER A 118 -0.65 19.53 -23.47
C SER A 118 -1.40 20.81 -23.13
N ILE A 119 -0.85 21.92 -23.61
CA ILE A 119 -1.41 23.26 -23.44
C ILE A 119 -1.49 23.88 -24.82
N ASP A 120 -2.70 24.03 -25.35
CA ASP A 120 -2.92 24.72 -26.61
C ASP A 120 -3.14 26.21 -26.34
N PHE A 121 -2.22 27.06 -26.77
CA PHE A 121 -2.38 28.52 -26.66
C PHE A 121 -3.36 29.07 -27.71
N GLY A 122 -3.68 28.31 -28.76
CA GLY A 122 -4.52 28.72 -29.87
C GLY A 122 -3.75 29.63 -30.85
N ILE A 123 -4.51 30.35 -31.68
CA ILE A 123 -3.94 31.28 -32.67
C ILE A 123 -3.78 32.66 -32.02
N HIS A 124 -2.55 33.16 -31.98
CA HIS A 124 -2.24 34.49 -31.47
C HIS A 124 -1.75 35.43 -32.56
N VAL A 125 -2.25 36.66 -32.54
CA VAL A 125 -1.75 37.75 -33.38
C VAL A 125 -0.48 38.32 -32.74
N ALA A 126 0.55 38.59 -33.54
CA ALA A 126 1.82 39.16 -33.08
C ALA A 126 1.66 40.64 -32.67
N ASP A 127 1.00 40.88 -31.53
CA ASP A 127 0.72 42.21 -30.95
C ASP A 127 1.57 42.47 -29.69
N ASN A 128 2.70 41.77 -29.52
CA ASN A 128 3.63 41.87 -28.38
C ASN A 128 2.97 41.72 -26.98
N LYS A 129 1.81 41.07 -26.90
CA LYS A 129 1.13 40.77 -25.63
C LYS A 129 1.60 39.44 -25.08
N THR A 130 1.97 39.41 -23.81
CA THR A 130 2.21 38.15 -23.10
C THR A 130 0.88 37.44 -22.86
N VAL A 131 0.84 36.15 -23.21
CA VAL A 131 -0.32 35.29 -22.96
C VAL A 131 0.04 34.31 -21.86
N TYR A 132 -0.88 34.10 -20.93
CA TYR A 132 -0.73 33.19 -19.81
C TYR A 132 -1.80 32.11 -19.86
N LYS A 133 -1.44 30.90 -19.41
CA LYS A 133 -2.37 29.80 -19.23
C LYS A 133 -2.06 29.10 -17.92
N LYS A 134 -3.13 28.75 -17.21
CA LYS A 134 -3.03 27.96 -15.99
C LYS A 134 -2.83 26.49 -16.33
N ILE A 135 -1.82 25.88 -15.71
CA ILE A 135 -1.69 24.44 -15.60
C ILE A 135 -1.81 24.02 -14.15
N ILE A 136 -2.26 22.79 -13.94
CA ILE A 136 -2.43 22.25 -12.60
C ILE A 136 -1.41 21.14 -12.39
N VAL A 137 -0.51 21.35 -11.43
CA VAL A 137 0.37 20.31 -10.91
C VAL A 137 -0.36 19.66 -9.72
N ARG A 138 -0.76 18.39 -9.85
CA ARG A 138 -1.48 17.65 -8.80
C ARG A 138 -0.59 16.58 -8.19
N ASN A 139 -0.74 16.35 -6.89
CA ASN A 139 -0.14 15.22 -6.19
C ASN A 139 -1.24 14.28 -5.71
N THR A 140 -1.43 13.15 -6.39
CA THR A 140 -2.35 12.09 -5.97
C THR A 140 -1.70 11.11 -4.98
N GLY A 141 -0.41 11.31 -4.68
CA GLY A 141 0.34 10.50 -3.75
C GLY A 141 0.08 10.87 -2.28
N ALA A 142 0.61 10.03 -1.40
CA ALA A 142 0.40 10.15 0.05
C ALA A 142 1.52 10.90 0.79
N VAL A 143 2.43 11.52 0.03
CA VAL A 143 3.55 12.29 0.59
C VAL A 143 3.64 13.61 -0.15
N SER A 144 3.72 14.71 0.60
CA SER A 144 3.99 16.04 0.06
C SER A 144 5.38 16.08 -0.57
N VAL A 145 5.53 16.75 -1.72
CA VAL A 145 6.79 16.73 -2.47
C VAL A 145 7.10 18.09 -3.08
N PRO A 146 8.37 18.54 -3.04
CA PRO A 146 8.79 19.69 -3.84
C PRO A 146 8.80 19.33 -5.32
N TYR A 147 8.33 20.24 -6.17
CA TYR A 147 8.50 20.15 -7.62
C TYR A 147 9.40 21.29 -8.15
N LYS A 148 9.97 21.06 -9.33
CA LYS A 148 10.68 22.07 -10.12
C LYS A 148 10.31 21.91 -11.58
N ILE A 149 9.88 22.99 -12.23
CA ILE A 149 9.62 23.02 -13.67
C ILE A 149 10.88 23.45 -14.40
N GLU A 150 11.29 22.66 -15.38
CA GLU A 150 12.40 22.94 -16.29
C GLU A 150 11.90 22.90 -17.73
N TYR A 151 11.98 24.04 -18.41
CA TYR A 151 11.63 24.15 -19.82
C TYR A 151 12.87 23.95 -20.69
N LYS A 152 12.77 23.05 -21.67
CA LYS A 152 13.86 22.70 -22.61
C LYS A 152 13.51 23.01 -24.07
N GLY A 153 12.43 23.74 -24.32
CA GLY A 153 12.05 24.13 -25.68
C GLY A 153 12.76 25.39 -26.15
N GLU A 154 12.51 25.76 -27.41
CA GLU A 154 13.18 26.88 -28.08
C GLU A 154 12.48 28.23 -27.88
N HIS A 155 11.25 28.23 -27.37
CA HIS A 155 10.44 29.44 -27.20
C HIS A 155 10.59 30.05 -25.79
N ALA A 156 10.39 31.36 -25.67
CA ALA A 156 10.44 32.03 -24.37
C ALA A 156 9.17 31.73 -23.55
N ILE A 157 9.12 30.57 -22.88
CA ILE A 157 8.04 30.17 -21.98
C ILE A 157 8.53 30.24 -20.53
N GLY A 158 7.83 31.01 -19.71
CA GLY A 158 8.04 31.10 -18.26
C GLY A 158 6.99 30.31 -17.48
N PHE A 159 7.30 30.00 -16.23
CA PHE A 159 6.40 29.29 -15.30
C PHE A 159 6.46 29.93 -13.93
N THR A 160 5.31 30.27 -13.35
CA THR A 160 5.18 30.90 -12.04
C THR A 160 4.09 30.21 -11.22
N PRO A 161 4.42 29.61 -10.05
CA PRO A 161 5.75 29.43 -9.49
C PRO A 161 6.52 28.28 -10.18
N GLN A 162 7.82 28.49 -10.42
CA GLN A 162 8.71 27.47 -11.00
C GLN A 162 9.00 26.32 -10.02
N THR A 163 8.94 26.60 -8.72
CA THR A 163 9.13 25.64 -7.63
C THR A 163 8.12 25.89 -6.54
N ALA A 164 7.48 24.84 -6.05
CA ALA A 164 6.70 24.87 -4.82
C ALA A 164 6.61 23.46 -4.23
N VAL A 165 5.99 23.33 -3.06
CA VAL A 165 5.63 22.04 -2.48
C VAL A 165 4.18 21.76 -2.84
N VAL A 166 3.90 20.58 -3.40
CA VAL A 166 2.52 20.09 -3.56
C VAL A 166 2.24 19.16 -2.38
N GLU A 167 1.26 19.55 -1.57
CA GLU A 167 0.80 18.73 -0.44
C GLU A 167 0.25 17.39 -0.92
N HIS A 168 0.22 16.38 -0.05
CA HIS A 168 -0.43 15.11 -0.35
C HIS A 168 -1.92 15.35 -0.68
N ASP A 169 -2.44 14.66 -1.69
CA ASP A 169 -3.81 14.87 -2.20
C ASP A 169 -4.11 16.35 -2.57
N GLY A 170 -3.07 17.11 -2.92
CA GLY A 170 -3.12 18.55 -3.15
C GLY A 170 -2.80 18.94 -4.60
N PHE A 171 -2.90 20.24 -4.89
CA PHE A 171 -2.52 20.80 -6.19
C PHE A 171 -1.93 22.20 -6.06
N VAL A 172 -1.16 22.59 -7.07
CA VAL A 172 -0.63 23.94 -7.26
C VAL A 172 -0.98 24.41 -8.67
N GLU A 173 -1.50 25.63 -8.77
CA GLU A 173 -1.69 26.31 -10.06
C GLU A 173 -0.39 26.99 -10.48
N VAL A 174 -0.01 26.82 -11.75
CA VAL A 174 1.16 27.44 -12.36
C VAL A 174 0.72 28.21 -13.61
N GLU A 175 1.28 29.40 -13.79
CA GLU A 175 1.01 30.33 -14.90
C GLU A 175 2.24 30.64 -15.75
#